data_AF-A0A2U0U0A8-F1
#
_entry.id   AF-A0A2U0U0A8-F1
#
_cell.length_a   1.000
_cell.length_b   1.000
_cell.length_c   1.000
_cell.angle_alpha   90.00
_cell.angle_beta   90.00
_cell.angle_gamma   90.00
#
_symmetry.space_group_name_H-M   'P 1'
#
loop_
_entity.id
_entity.type
_entity.pdbx_description
1 polymer ?
#
loop_
_entity_poly.entity_id
_entity_poly.type
_entity_poly.pdbx_seq_one_letter_code
_entity_poly.pdbx_strand_id
1 'polypeptide(L)'
;MKSYHALIVFLLLALSASITSVHSYKVAKNIIITDMNQALEQTLAHKTVAWITPDTIQNYKQNLKIEALKNESFITYAQTATPQTLCSKPMIWKDQTAKPIAFQSYATCSFATIWKISDQRSSAFFCLLLMLWTTAYAFWHRKQKNTQPIIGTLVYAKDKQCFIGIHHETIRFTPMQTELMQLFLSTPDLKLSKQTICDHLWHKKPDASDTLYTLVRRLRLILQEHAKCTISSDNKGYYELKQL
;
A
#
# COMPACT_ATOMS: atom_id res chain seq x y z
N MET A 1 -6.98 13.40 -9.46
CA MET A 1 -6.11 12.42 -10.13
C MET A 1 -6.94 11.24 -10.59
N LYS A 2 -6.75 10.74 -11.83
CA LYS A 2 -7.32 9.44 -12.23
C LYS A 2 -6.73 8.35 -11.33
N SER A 3 -7.54 7.36 -10.94
CA SER A 3 -7.15 6.26 -10.03
C SER A 3 -5.86 5.54 -10.45
N TYR A 4 -5.61 5.42 -11.76
CA TYR A 4 -4.40 4.80 -12.30
C TYR A 4 -3.08 5.48 -11.87
N HIS A 5 -3.06 6.81 -11.71
CA HIS A 5 -1.83 7.50 -11.28
C HIS A 5 -1.44 7.13 -9.84
N ALA A 6 -2.42 6.96 -8.94
CA ALA A 6 -2.16 6.56 -7.56
C ALA A 6 -1.58 5.14 -7.48
N LEU A 7 -2.03 4.25 -8.37
CA LEU A 7 -1.54 2.88 -8.48
C LEU A 7 -0.10 2.83 -9.02
N ILE A 8 0.24 3.67 -10.00
CA ILE A 8 1.62 3.77 -10.53
C ILE A 8 2.58 4.23 -9.44
N VAL A 9 2.23 5.27 -8.67
CA VAL A 9 3.08 5.77 -7.56
C VAL A 9 3.26 4.69 -6.49
N PHE A 10 2.18 3.98 -6.13
CA PHE A 10 2.25 2.87 -5.18
C PHE A 10 3.21 1.76 -5.65
N LEU A 11 3.09 1.32 -6.91
CA LEU A 11 3.95 0.29 -7.48
C LEU A 11 5.42 0.71 -7.51
N LEU A 12 5.69 1.96 -7.89
CA LEU A 12 7.05 2.49 -7.95
C LEU A 12 7.69 2.47 -6.56
N LEU A 13 6.99 2.98 -5.54
CA LEU A 13 7.47 2.98 -4.16
C LEU A 13 7.70 1.56 -3.60
N ALA A 14 6.78 0.63 -3.88
CA ALA A 14 6.90 -0.76 -3.45
C ALA A 14 8.09 -1.49 -4.12
N LEU A 15 8.31 -1.25 -5.41
CA LEU A 15 9.46 -1.80 -6.14
C LEU A 15 10.77 -1.21 -5.62
N SER A 16 10.83 0.11 -5.41
CA SER A 16 12.01 0.77 -4.84
C SER A 16 12.35 0.20 -3.45
N ALA A 17 11.35 0.08 -2.56
CA ALA A 17 11.56 -0.50 -1.23
C ALA A 17 12.14 -1.93 -1.30
N SER A 18 11.62 -2.75 -2.23
CA SER A 18 12.03 -4.14 -2.42
C SER A 18 13.45 -4.25 -2.97
N ILE A 19 13.77 -3.50 -4.03
CA ILE A 19 15.10 -3.50 -4.67
C ILE A 19 16.16 -3.06 -3.66
N THR A 20 15.90 -1.98 -2.94
CA THR A 20 16.81 -1.46 -1.92
C THR A 20 16.99 -2.46 -0.78
N SER A 21 15.93 -3.15 -0.33
CA SER A 21 16.04 -4.18 0.71
C SER A 21 16.94 -5.35 0.30
N VAL A 22 16.76 -5.84 -0.94
CA VAL A 22 17.59 -6.92 -1.51
C VAL A 22 19.04 -6.48 -1.68
N HIS A 23 19.25 -5.25 -2.12
CA HIS A 23 20.60 -4.70 -2.26
C HIS A 23 21.32 -4.64 -0.91
N SER A 24 20.69 -4.03 0.12
CA SER A 24 21.25 -3.97 1.47
C SER A 24 21.55 -5.36 2.04
N TYR A 25 20.66 -6.33 1.82
CA TYR A 25 20.87 -7.71 2.27
C TYR A 25 22.11 -8.34 1.63
N LYS A 26 22.30 -8.15 0.31
CA LYS A 26 23.49 -8.64 -0.40
C LYS A 26 24.77 -7.96 0.10
N VAL A 27 24.72 -6.65 0.37
CA VAL A 27 25.85 -5.91 0.96
C VAL A 27 26.19 -6.47 2.34
N ALA A 28 25.20 -6.70 3.20
CA ALA A 28 25.41 -7.28 4.52
C ALA A 28 26.04 -8.68 4.46
N LYS A 29 25.57 -9.52 3.54
CA LYS A 29 26.17 -10.83 3.27
C LYS A 29 27.64 -10.72 2.88
N ASN A 30 27.99 -9.77 2.02
CA ASN A 30 29.39 -9.54 1.61
C ASN A 30 30.26 -9.02 2.77
N ILE A 31 29.72 -8.15 3.63
CA ILE A 31 30.40 -7.67 4.84
C ILE A 31 30.70 -8.84 5.78
N ILE A 32 29.72 -9.73 6.02
CA ILE A 32 29.91 -10.95 6.83
C ILE A 32 31.04 -11.81 6.25
N ILE A 33 31.01 -12.11 4.95
CA ILE A 33 32.04 -12.93 4.30
C ILE A 33 33.41 -12.25 4.40
N THR A 34 33.47 -10.93 4.27
CA THR A 34 34.72 -10.17 4.36
C THR A 34 35.28 -10.19 5.79
N ASP A 35 34.43 -10.04 6.81
CA ASP A 35 34.81 -10.15 8.22
C ASP A 35 35.34 -11.56 8.53
N MET A 36 34.65 -12.60 8.04
CA MET A 36 35.11 -13.99 8.18
C MET A 36 36.47 -14.22 7.50
N ASN A 37 36.69 -13.67 6.30
CA ASN A 37 37.97 -13.75 5.61
C ASN A 37 39.07 -13.08 6.43
N GLN A 38 38.84 -11.84 6.88
CA GLN A 38 39.82 -11.08 7.66
C GLN A 38 40.17 -11.79 8.98
N ALA A 39 39.17 -12.30 9.71
CA ALA A 39 39.39 -13.02 10.95
C ALA A 39 40.15 -14.33 10.72
N LEU A 40 39.86 -15.05 9.64
CA LEU A 40 40.58 -16.27 9.29
C LEU A 40 42.03 -15.99 8.92
N GLU A 41 42.29 -14.95 8.12
CA GLU A 41 43.64 -14.53 7.72
C GLU A 41 44.50 -14.17 8.94
N GLN A 42 43.97 -13.37 9.86
CA GLN A 42 44.65 -13.01 11.10
C GLN A 42 44.94 -14.24 11.97
N THR A 43 44.00 -15.19 12.04
CA THR A 43 44.18 -16.41 12.81
C THR A 43 45.28 -17.30 12.21
N LEU A 44 45.32 -17.42 10.89
CA LEU A 44 46.32 -18.23 10.19
C LEU A 44 47.72 -17.62 10.24
N ALA A 45 47.83 -16.28 10.29
CA ALA A 45 49.11 -15.59 10.42
C ALA A 45 49.85 -15.91 11.73
N HIS A 46 49.12 -16.16 12.82
CA HIS A 46 49.68 -16.49 14.14
C HIS A 46 49.72 -17.99 14.43
N LYS A 47 49.27 -18.83 13.50
CA LYS A 47 49.14 -20.28 13.69
C LYS A 47 50.47 -21.00 13.46
N THR A 48 50.87 -21.83 14.42
CA THR A 48 52.13 -22.59 14.38
C THR A 48 51.96 -24.06 14.01
N VAL A 49 50.78 -24.64 14.22
CA VAL A 49 50.51 -26.08 14.00
C VAL A 49 49.49 -26.33 12.89
N ALA A 50 49.69 -27.44 12.17
CA ALA A 50 48.90 -27.80 11.00
C ALA A 50 47.44 -28.23 11.30
N TRP A 51 47.13 -28.73 12.50
CA TRP A 51 45.78 -29.13 12.87
C TRP A 51 45.02 -28.03 13.62
N ILE A 52 43.69 -28.09 13.63
CA ILE A 52 42.83 -27.12 14.35
C ILE A 52 42.90 -27.41 15.86
N THR A 53 43.35 -26.43 16.65
CA THR A 53 43.38 -26.48 18.11
C THR A 53 42.25 -25.65 18.73
N PRO A 54 41.82 -25.91 19.97
CA PRO A 54 40.86 -25.06 20.69
C PRO A 54 41.26 -23.58 20.69
N ASP A 55 42.55 -23.29 20.88
CA ASP A 55 43.08 -21.92 20.83
C ASP A 55 42.93 -21.27 19.45
N THR A 56 43.06 -22.06 18.36
CA THR A 56 42.82 -21.56 17.00
C THR A 56 41.36 -21.10 16.84
N ILE A 57 40.41 -21.87 17.37
CA ILE A 57 38.98 -21.54 17.32
C ILE A 57 38.68 -20.28 18.15
N GLN A 58 39.27 -20.19 19.35
CA GLN A 58 39.08 -19.04 20.22
C GLN A 58 39.67 -17.75 19.62
N ASN A 59 40.89 -17.82 19.06
CA ASN A 59 41.55 -16.69 18.41
C ASN A 59 40.71 -16.19 17.21
N TYR A 60 40.20 -17.10 16.37
CA TYR A 60 39.29 -16.74 15.29
C TYR A 60 38.03 -16.02 15.79
N LYS A 61 37.37 -16.53 16.83
CA LYS A 61 36.18 -15.89 17.41
C LYS A 61 36.48 -14.52 18.00
N GLN A 62 37.70 -14.29 18.49
CA GLN A 62 38.13 -12.99 19.00
C GLN A 62 38.37 -11.98 17.86
N ASN A 63 38.87 -12.44 16.70
CA ASN A 63 39.12 -11.59 15.53
C ASN A 63 37.87 -11.24 14.72
N LEU A 64 36.74 -11.90 14.96
CA LEU A 64 35.45 -11.54 14.35
C LEU A 64 34.91 -10.23 14.92
N LYS A 65 34.66 -9.25 14.05
CA LYS A 65 34.06 -7.97 14.43
C LYS A 65 32.57 -8.09 14.68
N ILE A 66 31.90 -8.97 13.94
CA ILE A 66 30.45 -9.17 14.06
C ILE A 66 30.17 -10.17 15.20
N GLU A 67 29.60 -9.68 16.30
CA GLU A 67 29.29 -10.50 17.48
C GLU A 67 28.36 -11.67 17.18
N ALA A 68 27.38 -11.48 16.28
CA ALA A 68 26.46 -12.53 15.88
C ALA A 68 27.17 -13.75 15.24
N LEU A 69 28.37 -13.57 14.68
CA LEU A 69 29.15 -14.66 14.11
C LEU A 69 29.87 -15.48 15.17
N LYS A 70 30.15 -14.96 16.36
CA LYS A 70 31.00 -15.65 17.36
C LYS A 70 30.41 -16.99 17.83
N ASN A 71 29.09 -17.10 17.86
CA ASN A 71 28.40 -18.31 18.27
C ASN A 71 28.02 -19.23 17.09
N GLU A 72 27.82 -18.64 15.90
CA GLU A 72 27.33 -19.33 14.70
C GLU A 72 28.44 -19.74 13.73
N SER A 73 29.69 -19.33 13.99
CA SER A 73 30.83 -19.61 13.11
C SER A 73 31.76 -20.68 13.66
N PHE A 74 32.35 -21.43 12.73
CA PHE A 74 33.32 -22.47 13.00
C PHE A 74 34.33 -22.58 11.85
N ILE A 75 35.53 -23.10 12.16
CA ILE A 75 36.62 -23.31 11.19
C ILE A 75 36.73 -24.80 10.89
N THR A 76 36.90 -25.14 9.63
CA THR A 76 37.24 -26.49 9.18
C THR A 76 38.32 -26.46 8.11
N TYR A 77 38.79 -27.63 7.71
CA TYR A 77 39.56 -27.75 6.47
C TYR A 77 38.64 -27.46 5.28
N ALA A 78 39.18 -26.86 4.22
CA ALA A 78 38.42 -26.50 3.04
C ALA A 78 37.87 -27.76 2.38
N GLN A 79 36.55 -27.80 2.21
CA GLN A 79 35.86 -28.95 1.62
C GLN A 79 35.47 -28.63 0.17
N THR A 80 35.64 -29.60 -0.73
CA THR A 80 35.34 -29.43 -2.17
C THR A 80 33.84 -29.30 -2.44
N ALA A 81 33.00 -29.89 -1.59
CA ALA A 81 31.55 -29.71 -1.62
C ALA A 81 31.17 -28.57 -0.67
N THR A 82 30.73 -27.44 -1.22
CA THR A 82 30.29 -26.30 -0.42
C THR A 82 28.90 -26.59 0.18
N PRO A 83 28.75 -26.64 1.52
CA PRO A 83 27.42 -26.68 2.14
C PRO A 83 26.61 -25.43 1.77
N GLN A 84 25.28 -25.49 1.89
CA GLN A 84 24.37 -24.35 1.63
C GLN A 84 24.47 -23.23 2.69
N THR A 85 25.62 -23.05 3.31
CA THR A 85 25.89 -22.09 4.38
C THR A 85 26.83 -20.99 3.92
N LEU A 86 26.95 -19.92 4.72
CA LEU A 86 27.92 -18.87 4.44
C LEU A 86 29.33 -19.43 4.65
N CYS A 87 30.22 -19.18 3.69
CA CYS A 87 31.60 -19.64 3.77
C CYS A 87 32.58 -18.52 3.40
N SER A 88 33.72 -18.51 4.07
CA SER A 88 34.87 -17.69 3.68
C SER A 88 35.54 -18.26 2.45
N LYS A 89 36.47 -17.50 1.85
CA LYS A 89 37.35 -18.04 0.81
C LYS A 89 38.28 -19.09 1.43
N PRO A 90 38.62 -20.17 0.70
CA PRO A 90 39.60 -21.12 1.15
C PRO A 90 40.98 -20.47 1.21
N MET A 91 41.68 -20.61 2.34
CA MET A 91 43.00 -20.04 2.57
C MET A 91 44.02 -21.14 2.76
N ILE A 92 45.06 -21.16 1.93
CA ILE A 92 46.13 -22.16 2.02
C ILE A 92 47.14 -21.71 3.07
N TRP A 93 47.25 -22.47 4.14
CA TRP A 93 48.33 -22.32 5.10
C TRP A 93 49.48 -23.24 4.71
N LYS A 94 50.69 -22.69 4.75
CA LYS A 94 51.94 -23.41 4.44
C LYS A 94 52.87 -23.30 5.63
N ASP A 95 53.34 -24.45 6.08
CA ASP A 95 54.47 -24.53 6.99
C ASP A 95 55.73 -24.91 6.20
N GLN A 96 56.90 -24.57 6.73
CA GLN A 96 58.19 -24.87 6.09
C GLN A 96 58.42 -26.39 5.93
N THR A 97 57.75 -27.19 6.75
CA THR A 97 57.91 -28.66 6.79
C THR A 97 56.68 -29.47 6.42
N ALA A 98 55.48 -28.89 6.40
CA ALA A 98 54.23 -29.63 6.18
C ALA A 98 53.64 -29.40 4.78
N LYS A 99 52.79 -30.34 4.33
CA LYS A 99 52.00 -30.18 3.10
C LYS A 99 51.08 -28.97 3.22
N PRO A 100 50.82 -28.23 2.12
CA PRO A 100 49.89 -27.11 2.12
C PRO A 100 48.48 -27.59 2.47
N ILE A 101 47.86 -27.00 3.48
CA ILE A 101 46.50 -27.33 3.92
C ILE A 101 45.62 -26.10 3.73
N ALA A 102 44.47 -26.28 3.08
CA ALA A 102 43.48 -25.23 2.93
C ALA A 102 42.51 -25.21 4.12
N PHE A 103 42.32 -24.04 4.71
CA PHE A 103 41.36 -23.76 5.78
C PHE A 103 40.20 -22.93 5.25
N GLN A 104 39.02 -23.15 5.80
CA GLN A 104 37.83 -22.40 5.48
C GLN A 104 36.96 -22.23 6.72
N SER A 105 36.31 -21.08 6.86
CA SER A 105 35.35 -20.82 7.93
C SER A 105 33.94 -20.81 7.38
N TYR A 106 33.00 -21.30 8.19
CA TYR A 106 31.59 -21.43 7.86
C TYR A 106 30.75 -20.76 8.94
N ALA A 107 29.57 -20.26 8.56
CA ALA A 107 28.60 -19.70 9.49
C ALA A 107 27.18 -20.17 9.18
N THR A 108 26.46 -20.62 10.20
CA THR A 108 25.07 -21.12 10.14
C THR A 108 24.02 -20.01 10.25
N CYS A 109 24.39 -18.76 9.91
CA CYS A 109 23.53 -17.60 10.10
C CYS A 109 22.17 -17.76 9.40
N SER A 110 21.10 -17.62 10.18
CA SER A 110 19.73 -17.51 9.67
C SER A 110 19.55 -16.24 8.83
N PHE A 111 18.57 -16.27 7.92
CA PHE A 111 18.14 -15.11 7.14
C PHE A 111 17.85 -13.90 8.04
N ALA A 112 17.19 -14.11 9.18
CA ALA A 112 16.86 -13.04 10.12
C ALA A 112 18.10 -12.36 10.71
N THR A 113 19.16 -13.13 10.99
CA THR A 113 20.43 -12.60 11.51
C THR A 113 21.11 -11.72 10.46
N ILE A 114 21.17 -12.18 9.21
CA ILE A 114 21.75 -11.40 8.10
C ILE A 114 20.91 -10.15 7.84
N TRP A 115 19.59 -10.26 7.91
CA TRP A 115 18.68 -9.12 7.76
C TRP A 115 18.82 -8.09 8.89
N LYS A 116 19.06 -8.53 10.13
CA LYS A 116 19.33 -7.64 11.27
C LYS A 116 20.66 -6.89 11.14
N ILE A 117 21.68 -7.53 10.58
CA ILE A 117 22.98 -6.90 10.29
C ILE A 117 22.87 -5.93 9.11
N SER A 118 21.93 -6.16 8.20
CA SER A 118 21.71 -5.33 7.02
C SER A 118 21.20 -3.93 7.37
N ASP A 119 21.78 -2.91 6.73
CA ASP A 119 21.27 -1.55 6.80
C ASP A 119 19.99 -1.40 5.96
N GLN A 120 18.84 -1.50 6.61
CA GLN A 120 17.52 -1.42 5.99
C GLN A 120 16.93 0.00 6.00
N ARG A 121 17.70 1.03 6.38
CA ARG A 121 17.20 2.41 6.53
C ARG A 121 16.53 2.95 5.26
N SER A 122 17.14 2.69 4.11
CA SER A 122 16.63 3.17 2.82
C SER A 122 15.35 2.44 2.40
N SER A 123 15.24 1.13 2.66
CA SER A 123 14.00 0.38 2.42
C SER A 123 12.89 0.86 3.37
N ALA A 124 13.21 1.08 4.65
CA ALA A 124 12.27 1.62 5.63
C ALA A 124 11.74 3.01 5.24
N PHE A 125 12.61 3.87 4.69
CA PHE A 125 12.20 5.18 4.18
C PHE A 125 11.14 5.08 3.07
N PHE A 126 11.35 4.21 2.07
CA PHE A 126 10.35 3.98 1.03
C PHE A 126 9.07 3.36 1.56
N CYS A 127 9.15 2.45 2.53
CA CYS A 127 7.98 1.88 3.20
C CYS A 127 7.16 2.95 3.96
N LEU A 128 7.82 3.89 4.65
CA LEU A 128 7.13 5.00 5.33
C LEU A 128 6.45 5.92 4.31
N LEU A 129 7.12 6.25 3.20
CA LEU A 129 6.53 7.05 2.14
C LEU A 129 5.33 6.34 1.49
N LEU A 130 5.43 5.02 1.29
CA LEU A 130 4.34 4.18 0.81
C LEU A 130 3.14 4.22 1.77
N MET A 131 3.37 4.07 3.07
CA MET A 131 2.32 4.14 4.08
C MET A 131 1.64 5.51 4.05
N LEU A 132 2.40 6.60 4.08
CA LEU A 132 1.88 7.96 4.00
C LEU A 132 1.06 8.20 2.73
N TRP A 133 1.53 7.69 1.59
CA TRP A 133 0.81 7.77 0.32
C TRP A 133 -0.52 7.04 0.38
N THR A 134 -0.53 5.80 0.86
CA THR A 134 -1.77 4.99 0.97
C THR A 134 -2.78 5.62 1.91
N THR A 135 -2.35 6.15 3.06
CA THR A 135 -3.24 6.82 4.02
C THR A 135 -3.77 8.13 3.47
N ALA A 136 -2.93 8.94 2.84
CA ALA A 136 -3.35 10.20 2.21
C ALA A 136 -4.34 9.95 1.06
N TYR A 137 -4.05 8.97 0.20
CA TYR A 137 -4.94 8.58 -0.89
C TYR A 137 -6.28 8.06 -0.37
N ALA A 138 -6.28 7.16 0.63
CA ALA A 138 -7.49 6.64 1.23
C ALA A 138 -8.33 7.73 1.89
N PHE A 139 -7.70 8.67 2.59
CA PHE A 139 -8.37 9.84 3.18
C PHE A 139 -8.98 10.75 2.12
N TRP A 140 -8.22 11.09 1.08
CA TRP A 140 -8.72 11.92 -0.03
C TRP A 140 -9.90 11.26 -0.75
N HIS A 141 -9.80 9.95 -1.02
CA HIS A 141 -10.86 9.19 -1.67
C HIS A 141 -12.12 9.06 -0.79
N ARG A 142 -11.96 8.85 0.53
CA ARG A 142 -13.07 8.88 1.49
C ARG A 142 -13.75 10.24 1.54
N LYS A 143 -12.98 11.34 1.56
CA LYS A 143 -13.53 12.71 1.52
C LYS A 143 -14.34 12.95 0.25
N GLN A 144 -13.87 12.48 -0.90
CA GLN A 144 -14.58 12.63 -2.17
C GLN A 144 -15.89 11.85 -2.22
N LYS A 145 -15.94 10.64 -1.64
CA LYS A 145 -17.18 9.87 -1.48
C LYS A 145 -18.18 10.54 -0.53
N ASN A 146 -17.70 11.09 0.58
CA ASN A 146 -18.55 11.81 1.55
C ASN A 146 -19.13 13.12 1.00
N THR A 147 -18.60 13.65 -0.11
CA THR A 147 -19.15 14.85 -0.77
C THR A 147 -20.27 14.50 -1.75
N GLN A 148 -20.56 13.22 -2.00
CA GLN A 148 -21.74 12.83 -2.77
C GLN A 148 -22.96 12.88 -1.82
N PRO A 149 -23.95 13.75 -2.09
CA PRO A 149 -25.14 13.82 -1.25
C PRO A 149 -25.90 12.50 -1.37
N ILE A 150 -26.04 11.80 -0.23
CA ILE A 150 -26.83 10.58 -0.11
C ILE A 150 -28.22 11.02 0.35
N ILE A 151 -29.23 10.89 -0.51
CA ILE A 151 -30.64 11.08 -0.11
C ILE A 151 -31.28 9.71 -0.05
N GLY A 152 -31.59 9.24 1.17
CA GLY A 152 -32.13 7.91 1.39
C GLY A 152 -31.21 6.82 0.83
N THR A 153 -31.71 6.08 -0.17
CA THR A 153 -30.96 5.01 -0.85
C THR A 153 -30.33 5.43 -2.18
N LEU A 154 -30.34 6.74 -2.49
CA LEU A 154 -29.80 7.29 -3.74
C LEU A 154 -28.46 7.98 -3.51
N VAL A 155 -27.48 7.60 -4.33
CA VAL A 155 -26.18 8.27 -4.42
C VAL A 155 -26.13 9.05 -5.73
N TYR A 156 -25.93 10.37 -5.63
CA TYR A 156 -25.74 11.20 -6.82
C TYR A 156 -24.29 11.14 -7.32
N ALA A 157 -24.08 10.48 -8.45
CA ALA A 157 -22.77 10.38 -9.09
C ALA A 157 -22.54 11.60 -10.01
N LYS A 158 -21.93 12.66 -9.44
CA LYS A 158 -21.62 13.92 -10.16
C LYS A 158 -20.80 13.73 -11.43
N ASP A 159 -19.96 12.68 -11.48
CA ASP A 159 -19.10 12.35 -12.63
C ASP A 159 -19.89 11.89 -13.87
N LYS A 160 -21.05 11.25 -13.66
CA LYS A 160 -21.87 10.68 -14.75
C LYS A 160 -23.27 11.31 -14.85
N GLN A 161 -23.55 12.36 -14.06
CA GLN A 161 -24.87 12.99 -13.90
C GLN A 161 -26.04 11.99 -13.75
N CYS A 162 -25.81 10.86 -13.09
CA CYS A 162 -26.83 9.84 -12.86
C CYS A 162 -26.93 9.48 -11.38
N PHE A 163 -28.10 8.97 -11.04
CA PHE A 163 -28.43 8.53 -9.70
C PHE A 163 -28.29 7.02 -9.62
N ILE A 164 -27.59 6.57 -8.58
CA ILE A 164 -27.32 5.16 -8.35
C ILE A 164 -28.09 4.74 -7.10
N GLY A 165 -28.90 3.68 -7.20
CA GLY A 165 -29.55 3.08 -6.04
C GLY A 165 -28.56 2.27 -5.18
N ILE A 166 -28.95 1.90 -3.94
CA ILE A 166 -28.12 1.06 -3.04
C ILE A 166 -27.62 -0.24 -3.70
N HIS A 167 -28.41 -0.81 -4.62
CA HIS A 167 -28.05 -2.03 -5.37
C HIS A 167 -27.09 -1.80 -6.55
N HIS A 168 -26.46 -0.62 -6.66
CA HIS A 168 -25.64 -0.23 -7.83
C HIS A 168 -26.40 -0.20 -9.16
N GLU A 169 -27.73 -0.12 -9.11
CA GLU A 169 -28.56 0.05 -10.30
C GLU A 169 -28.53 1.52 -10.74
N THR A 170 -28.29 1.73 -12.03
CA THR A 170 -28.33 3.07 -12.64
C THR A 170 -29.78 3.43 -12.95
N ILE A 171 -30.34 4.37 -12.18
CA ILE A 171 -31.71 4.81 -12.40
C ILE A 171 -31.69 5.81 -13.56
N ARG A 172 -32.31 5.43 -14.68
CA ARG A 172 -32.42 6.25 -15.87
C ARG A 172 -33.53 7.29 -15.68
N PHE A 173 -33.15 8.49 -15.30
CA PHE A 173 -34.03 9.65 -15.28
C PHE A 173 -34.05 10.34 -16.65
N THR A 174 -35.17 10.96 -17.01
CA THR A 174 -35.20 11.92 -18.13
C THR A 174 -34.40 13.17 -17.76
N PRO A 175 -33.88 13.94 -18.74
CA PRO A 175 -33.11 15.15 -18.44
C PRO A 175 -33.81 16.11 -17.48
N MET A 176 -35.13 16.33 -17.66
CA MET A 176 -35.91 17.18 -16.76
C MET A 176 -36.08 16.62 -15.35
N GLN A 177 -36.15 15.29 -15.19
CA GLN A 177 -36.21 14.65 -13.87
C GLN A 177 -34.86 14.79 -13.13
N THR A 178 -33.76 14.65 -13.87
CA THR A 178 -32.40 14.84 -13.34
C THR A 178 -32.19 16.28 -12.88
N GLU A 179 -32.61 17.28 -13.67
CA GLU A 179 -32.52 18.69 -13.29
C GLU A 179 -33.37 19.01 -12.05
N LEU A 180 -34.61 18.53 -12.00
CA LEU A 180 -35.48 18.72 -10.83
C LEU A 180 -34.83 18.11 -9.57
N MET A 181 -34.28 16.91 -9.66
CA MET A 181 -33.58 16.27 -8.54
C MET A 181 -32.29 16.99 -8.13
N GLN A 182 -31.54 17.54 -9.09
CA GLN A 182 -30.39 18.38 -8.79
C GLN A 182 -30.78 19.67 -8.07
N LEU A 183 -31.95 20.25 -8.41
CA LEU A 183 -32.51 21.41 -7.73
C LEU A 183 -32.89 21.09 -6.28
N PHE A 184 -33.47 19.90 -6.03
CA PHE A 184 -33.73 19.44 -4.66
C PHE A 184 -32.43 19.29 -3.88
N LEU A 185 -31.39 18.72 -4.49
CA LEU A 185 -30.08 18.51 -3.87
C LEU A 185 -29.29 19.79 -3.56
N SER A 186 -29.54 20.88 -4.30
CA SER A 186 -28.90 22.18 -4.05
C SER A 186 -29.56 22.99 -2.94
N THR A 187 -30.74 22.57 -2.45
CA THR A 187 -31.52 23.29 -1.44
C THR A 187 -31.40 22.61 -0.07
N PRO A 188 -30.97 23.31 1.00
CA PRO A 188 -30.62 22.70 2.28
C PRO A 188 -31.79 22.02 3.02
N ASP A 189 -33.02 22.50 2.84
CA ASP A 189 -34.21 21.94 3.49
C ASP A 189 -34.96 20.91 2.64
N LEU A 190 -34.44 20.56 1.45
CA LEU A 190 -35.12 19.67 0.48
C LEU A 190 -36.56 20.11 0.13
N LYS A 191 -36.87 21.39 0.39
CA LYS A 191 -38.15 22.05 0.17
C LYS A 191 -38.00 23.06 -0.95
N LEU A 192 -38.82 22.92 -1.98
CA LEU A 192 -38.83 23.80 -3.13
C LEU A 192 -40.23 24.36 -3.36
N SER A 193 -40.31 25.66 -3.63
CA SER A 193 -41.56 26.29 -4.01
C SER A 193 -41.93 25.92 -5.45
N LYS A 194 -43.23 25.78 -5.73
CA LYS A 194 -43.73 25.53 -7.09
C LYS A 194 -43.24 26.59 -8.10
N GLN A 195 -43.17 27.86 -7.70
CA GLN A 195 -42.70 28.96 -8.55
C GLN A 195 -41.22 28.81 -8.91
N THR A 196 -40.36 28.58 -7.92
CA THR A 196 -38.91 28.38 -8.13
C THR A 196 -38.63 27.20 -9.07
N ILE A 197 -39.42 26.12 -8.97
CA ILE A 197 -39.29 24.96 -9.84
C ILE A 197 -39.71 25.31 -11.28
N CYS A 198 -40.87 25.95 -11.44
CA CYS A 198 -41.38 26.35 -12.75
C CYS A 198 -40.46 27.34 -13.46
N ASP A 199 -39.91 28.32 -12.74
CA ASP A 199 -39.02 29.33 -13.29
C ASP A 199 -37.69 28.71 -13.76
N HIS A 200 -37.17 27.72 -13.02
CA HIS A 200 -35.90 27.06 -13.35
C HIS A 200 -36.05 26.05 -14.51
N LEU A 201 -37.10 25.22 -14.51
CA LEU A 201 -37.30 24.18 -15.54
C LEU A 201 -37.99 24.71 -16.81
N TRP A 202 -38.86 25.72 -16.68
CA TRP A 202 -39.71 26.24 -17.76
C TRP A 202 -39.73 27.78 -17.84
N HIS A 203 -38.55 28.41 -17.82
CA HIS A 203 -38.36 29.87 -17.92
C HIS A 203 -39.10 30.60 -19.08
N LYS A 204 -39.61 29.88 -20.09
CA LYS A 204 -40.33 30.44 -21.25
C LYS A 204 -41.85 30.26 -21.23
N LYS A 205 -42.43 29.59 -20.21
CA LYS A 205 -43.87 29.26 -20.18
C LYS A 205 -44.58 29.96 -19.01
N PRO A 206 -45.62 30.77 -19.26
CA PRO A 206 -46.27 31.59 -18.23
C PRO A 206 -47.08 30.77 -17.21
N ASP A 207 -47.50 29.55 -17.56
CA ASP A 207 -48.07 28.59 -16.59
C ASP A 207 -47.67 27.14 -16.93
N ALA A 208 -46.73 26.60 -16.15
CA ALA A 208 -46.21 25.24 -16.27
C ALA A 208 -46.71 24.31 -15.14
N SER A 209 -47.77 24.71 -14.43
CA SER A 209 -48.31 24.02 -13.26
C SER A 209 -48.67 22.55 -13.52
N ASP A 210 -49.42 22.28 -14.59
CA ASP A 210 -49.87 20.91 -14.92
C ASP A 210 -48.72 20.02 -15.40
N THR A 211 -47.77 20.61 -16.12
CA THR A 211 -46.54 19.93 -16.56
C THR A 211 -45.64 19.58 -15.38
N LEU A 212 -45.56 20.45 -14.38
CA LEU A 212 -44.84 20.16 -13.14
C LEU A 212 -45.53 19.04 -12.35
N TYR A 213 -46.85 19.07 -12.22
CA TYR A 213 -47.60 18.03 -11.52
C TYR A 213 -47.39 16.65 -12.16
N THR A 214 -47.43 16.57 -13.49
CA THR A 214 -47.17 15.31 -14.22
C THR A 214 -45.71 14.84 -14.08
N LEU A 215 -44.73 15.76 -14.11
CA LEU A 215 -43.32 15.44 -13.89
C LEU A 215 -43.09 14.90 -12.47
N VAL A 216 -43.62 15.58 -11.44
CA VAL A 216 -43.52 15.17 -10.03
C VAL A 216 -44.21 13.83 -9.81
N ARG A 217 -45.38 13.60 -10.41
CA ARG A 217 -46.09 12.31 -10.33
C ARG A 217 -45.25 11.17 -10.90
N ARG A 218 -44.66 11.34 -12.09
CA ARG A 218 -43.79 10.32 -12.71
C ARG A 218 -42.50 10.11 -11.91
N LEU A 219 -41.89 11.18 -11.43
CA LEU A 219 -40.68 11.12 -10.61
C LEU A 219 -40.95 10.40 -9.28
N ARG A 220 -42.08 10.67 -8.62
CA ARG A 220 -42.50 10.02 -7.38
C ARG A 220 -42.63 8.50 -7.55
N LEU A 221 -43.18 8.02 -8.66
CA LEU A 221 -43.29 6.57 -8.94
C LEU A 221 -41.90 5.92 -8.99
N ILE A 222 -40.96 6.53 -9.73
CA ILE A 222 -39.59 6.01 -9.86
C ILE A 222 -38.86 6.05 -8.50
N LEU A 223 -39.06 7.10 -7.70
CA LEU A 223 -38.45 7.23 -6.39
C LEU A 223 -39.03 6.25 -5.35
N GLN A 224 -40.33 5.95 -5.42
CA GLN A 224 -40.94 4.97 -4.53
C GLN A 224 -40.50 3.55 -4.86
N GLU A 225 -40.36 3.23 -6.16
CA GLU A 225 -39.94 1.92 -6.63
C GLU A 225 -38.47 1.64 -6.33
N HIS A 226 -37.58 2.60 -6.60
CA HIS A 226 -36.13 2.36 -6.57
C HIS A 226 -35.39 3.01 -5.39
N ALA A 227 -35.99 3.99 -4.70
CA ALA A 227 -35.26 4.85 -3.77
C ALA A 227 -35.81 4.92 -2.35
N LYS A 228 -36.95 4.28 -2.06
CA LYS A 228 -37.70 4.48 -0.80
C LYS A 228 -37.81 5.97 -0.43
N CYS A 229 -38.02 6.83 -1.42
CA CYS A 229 -38.19 8.27 -1.25
C CYS A 229 -39.56 8.68 -1.78
N THR A 230 -40.21 9.64 -1.12
CA THR A 230 -41.49 10.20 -1.55
C THR A 230 -41.42 11.71 -1.60
N ILE A 231 -41.96 12.31 -2.67
CA ILE A 231 -42.18 13.75 -2.76
C ILE A 231 -43.56 14.05 -2.17
N SER A 232 -43.62 14.80 -1.07
CA SER A 232 -44.86 15.32 -0.49
C SER A 232 -45.10 16.75 -0.94
N SER A 233 -46.32 17.06 -1.40
CA SER A 233 -46.75 18.43 -1.64
C SER A 233 -47.46 18.96 -0.40
N ASP A 234 -47.04 20.12 0.10
CA ASP A 234 -47.77 20.87 1.13
C ASP A 234 -48.91 21.68 0.48
N ASN A 235 -50.01 21.87 1.21
CA ASN A 235 -51.16 22.69 0.79
C ASN A 235 -50.77 24.16 0.49
N LYS A 236 -49.58 24.58 0.94
CA LYS A 236 -48.97 25.90 0.68
C LYS A 236 -48.21 25.99 -0.65
N GLY A 237 -48.22 24.96 -1.49
CA GLY A 237 -47.57 24.98 -2.81
C GLY A 237 -46.07 24.69 -2.79
N TYR A 238 -45.58 24.01 -1.74
CA TYR A 238 -44.20 23.55 -1.64
C TYR A 238 -44.12 22.04 -1.88
N TYR A 239 -43.06 21.61 -2.55
CA TYR A 239 -42.69 20.21 -2.69
C TYR A 239 -41.52 19.90 -1.76
N GLU A 240 -41.64 18.86 -0.96
CA GLU A 240 -40.63 18.39 -0.02
C GLU A 240 -40.25 16.95 -0.37
N LEU A 241 -38.96 16.68 -0.49
CA LEU A 241 -38.45 15.34 -0.69
C LEU A 241 -38.20 14.67 0.67
N LYS A 242 -38.98 13.65 1.00
CA LYS A 242 -38.87 12.89 2.26
C LYS A 242 -38.39 11.46 2.00
N GLN A 243 -37.59 10.94 2.92
CA GLN A 243 -37.27 9.52 2.97
C GLN A 243 -38.44 8.76 3.63
N LEU A 244 -38.79 7.59 3.07
CA LEU A 244 -39.78 6.65 3.65
C LEU A 244 -39.16 5.82 4.77
#